data_AF-A0ABD2QX95-F1
#
_entry.id   AF-A0ABD2QX95-F1
#
_cell.length_a   1.000
_cell.length_b   1.000
_cell.length_c   1.000
_cell.angle_alpha   90.00
_cell.angle_beta   90.00
_cell.angle_gamma   90.00
#
_symmetry.space_group_name_H-M   'P 1'
#
loop_
_entity.id
_entity.type
_entity.pdbx_description
1 polymer ?
#
loop_
_entity_poly.entity_id
_entity_poly.type
_entity_poly.pdbx_seq_one_letter_code
_entity_poly.pdbx_strand_id
1 'polypeptide(L)'
;MHGVPTDYYGPRKADLLVRFLKKFVAPDVSVLNSDSAISEFIEEAGKNFPIFIGFGLNESVISHLAVKYKKSAWFSVAKDFSDKTMELYNFDKVPALVALHMSYNEQSIFYGPFEEKFLEDYIKQSLLPLVLSINQDTLKSLKDDKRKIVLTIVEDEDDKRSKGLVKLLKAAASANRDLVFAFVGFKQWQDFAESFEVSKKIKLPKMIVWDGDVEYFSVIGSDSVEDEDQGSQITRF
;
A
#
# COMPACT_ATOMS: atom_id res chain seq x y z
N MET A 1 -21.05 4.33 17.17
CA MET A 1 -21.65 4.02 15.85
C MET A 1 -23.12 3.63 16.03
N HIS A 2 -24.03 4.35 15.37
CA HIS A 2 -25.47 4.08 15.37
C HIS A 2 -25.83 3.10 14.24
N GLY A 3 -25.92 1.79 14.52
CA GLY A 3 -26.79 0.86 13.79
C GLY A 3 -26.75 0.79 12.25
N VAL A 4 -25.74 1.32 11.55
CA VAL A 4 -25.69 1.28 10.07
C VAL A 4 -25.25 -0.12 9.62
N PRO A 5 -26.10 -0.88 8.90
CA PRO A 5 -25.70 -2.17 8.34
C PRO A 5 -24.52 -2.01 7.39
N THR A 6 -23.52 -2.88 7.51
CA THR A 6 -22.37 -2.90 6.61
C THR A 6 -22.19 -4.32 6.09
N ASP A 7 -22.21 -4.46 4.77
CA ASP A 7 -22.00 -5.74 4.11
C ASP A 7 -20.55 -6.22 4.29
N TYR A 8 -20.40 -7.49 4.67
CA TYR A 8 -19.12 -8.18 4.77
C TYR A 8 -18.88 -9.04 3.53
N TYR A 9 -17.92 -8.63 2.71
CA TYR A 9 -17.49 -9.37 1.52
C TYR A 9 -16.18 -10.13 1.73
N GLY A 10 -15.69 -10.23 2.96
CA GLY A 10 -14.44 -10.91 3.29
C GLY A 10 -14.57 -12.43 3.41
N PRO A 11 -13.45 -13.14 3.63
CA PRO A 11 -13.44 -14.60 3.76
C PRO A 11 -14.28 -15.09 4.95
N ARG A 12 -15.02 -16.19 4.78
CA ARG A 12 -15.90 -16.77 5.82
C ARG A 12 -15.17 -17.69 6.81
N LYS A 13 -13.92 -17.35 7.17
CA LYS A 13 -13.15 -18.07 8.20
C LYS A 13 -13.33 -17.36 9.54
N ALA A 14 -13.51 -18.13 10.62
CA ALA A 14 -13.88 -17.59 11.94
C ALA A 14 -12.85 -16.59 12.49
N ASP A 15 -11.56 -16.88 12.32
CA ASP A 15 -10.44 -16.01 12.70
C ASP A 15 -10.45 -14.68 11.95
N LEU A 16 -10.74 -14.70 10.65
CA LEU A 16 -10.83 -13.50 9.82
C LEU A 16 -12.08 -12.67 10.13
N LEU A 17 -13.20 -13.32 10.46
CA LEU A 17 -14.43 -12.66 10.91
C LEU A 17 -14.23 -11.95 12.26
N VAL A 18 -13.62 -12.62 13.24
CA VAL A 18 -13.33 -12.00 14.55
C VAL A 18 -12.43 -10.79 14.39
N ARG A 19 -11.38 -10.88 13.57
CA ARG A 19 -10.50 -9.73 13.29
C ARG A 19 -11.22 -8.58 12.60
N PHE A 20 -12.07 -8.88 11.62
CA PHE A 20 -12.89 -7.86 10.96
C PHE A 20 -13.83 -7.16 11.96
N LEU A 21 -14.49 -7.92 12.83
CA LEU A 21 -15.36 -7.37 13.87
C LEU A 21 -14.59 -6.50 14.85
N LYS A 22 -13.40 -6.93 15.31
CA LYS A 22 -12.51 -6.12 16.17
C LYS A 22 -12.20 -4.77 15.53
N LYS A 23 -11.78 -4.76 14.27
CA LYS A 23 -11.56 -3.52 13.51
C LYS A 23 -12.80 -2.65 13.41
N PHE A 24 -13.96 -3.26 13.21
CA PHE A 24 -15.20 -2.54 13.01
C PHE A 24 -15.69 -1.85 14.30
N VAL A 25 -15.52 -2.50 15.46
CA VAL A 25 -15.89 -1.94 16.76
C VAL A 25 -14.83 -1.02 17.36
N ALA A 26 -13.60 -1.06 16.84
CA ALA A 26 -12.53 -0.18 17.28
C ALA A 26 -12.91 1.30 17.10
N PRO A 27 -12.36 2.20 17.93
CA PRO A 27 -12.45 3.63 17.72
C PRO A 27 -11.98 4.01 16.32
N ASP A 28 -12.54 5.09 15.76
CA ASP A 28 -12.07 5.59 14.47
C ASP A 28 -10.61 6.04 14.57
N VAL A 29 -10.24 6.66 15.70
CA VAL A 29 -8.86 7.01 16.07
C VAL A 29 -8.57 6.50 17.48
N SER A 30 -7.54 5.66 17.64
CA SER A 30 -7.06 5.24 18.96
C SER A 30 -6.05 6.23 19.54
N VAL A 31 -6.08 6.42 20.85
CA VAL A 31 -5.14 7.30 21.57
C VAL A 31 -4.11 6.44 22.30
N LEU A 32 -2.84 6.64 21.97
CA LEU A 32 -1.73 5.84 22.48
C LEU A 32 -0.88 6.72 23.40
N ASN A 33 -0.67 6.28 24.64
CA ASN A 33 -0.01 7.07 25.69
C ASN A 33 1.33 6.44 26.15
N SER A 34 1.92 5.54 25.36
CA SER A 34 3.21 4.92 25.65
C SER A 34 3.73 4.11 24.45
N ASP A 35 5.02 3.79 24.46
CA ASP A 35 5.65 2.85 23.52
C ASP A 35 4.99 1.46 23.53
N SER A 36 4.53 1.00 24.69
CA SER A 36 3.82 -0.26 24.83
C SER A 36 2.46 -0.21 24.15
N ALA A 37 1.70 0.88 24.33
CA ALA A 37 0.40 1.07 23.67
C ALA A 37 0.55 1.11 22.15
N ILE A 38 1.64 1.70 21.63
CA ILE A 38 1.95 1.68 20.20
C ILE A 38 2.19 0.26 19.70
N SER A 39 2.98 -0.52 20.44
CA SER A 39 3.30 -1.91 20.07
C SER A 39 2.05 -2.79 20.10
N GLU A 40 1.24 -2.69 21.15
CA GLU A 40 -0.03 -3.41 21.30
C GLU A 40 -1.03 -3.06 20.19
N PHE A 41 -1.14 -1.78 19.83
CA PHE A 41 -2.00 -1.33 18.73
C PHE A 41 -1.58 -1.92 17.38
N ILE A 42 -0.28 -1.97 17.09
CA ILE A 42 0.23 -2.57 15.86
C ILE A 42 -0.01 -4.08 15.83
N GLU A 43 0.17 -4.76 16.97
CA GLU A 43 -0.12 -6.19 17.10
C GLU A 43 -1.62 -6.47 16.86
N GLU A 44 -2.51 -5.67 17.47
CA GLU A 44 -3.96 -5.81 17.28
C GLU A 44 -4.39 -5.51 15.85
N ALA A 45 -3.85 -4.45 15.23
CA ALA A 45 -4.16 -4.07 13.86
C ALA A 45 -3.72 -5.14 12.85
N GLY A 46 -2.65 -5.86 13.15
CA GLY A 46 -2.14 -6.96 12.34
C GLY A 46 -1.53 -6.49 11.01
N LYS A 47 -1.59 -7.36 9.98
CA LYS A 47 -0.89 -7.12 8.70
C LYS A 47 -1.78 -6.83 7.50
N ASN A 48 -3.10 -6.87 7.68
CA ASN A 48 -4.05 -6.88 6.57
C ASN A 48 -4.34 -5.49 6.01
N PHE A 49 -4.24 -4.47 6.86
CA PHE A 49 -4.54 -3.09 6.49
C PHE A 49 -3.36 -2.20 6.88
N PRO A 50 -3.10 -1.11 6.13
CA PRO A 50 -2.17 -0.09 6.56
C PRO A 50 -2.56 0.51 7.91
N ILE A 51 -1.54 0.90 8.66
CA ILE A 51 -1.65 1.51 9.98
C ILE A 51 -1.09 2.93 9.91
N PHE A 52 -1.88 3.92 10.32
CA PHE A 52 -1.50 5.31 10.40
C PHE A 52 -1.36 5.73 11.86
N ILE A 53 -0.18 6.20 12.25
CA ILE A 53 0.12 6.66 13.62
C ILE A 53 0.59 8.10 13.58
N GLY A 54 -0.21 8.99 14.16
CA GLY A 54 0.11 10.41 14.29
C GLY A 54 0.90 10.72 15.55
N PHE A 55 2.20 10.99 15.41
CA PHE A 55 3.08 11.38 16.52
C PHE A 55 3.00 12.90 16.73
N GLY A 56 2.63 13.31 17.94
CA GLY A 56 2.45 14.74 18.27
C GLY A 56 1.27 15.41 17.54
N LEU A 57 0.31 14.62 17.05
CA LEU A 57 -0.91 15.09 16.40
C LEU A 57 -2.11 15.05 17.33
N ASN A 58 -2.99 16.05 17.19
CA ASN A 58 -4.31 16.01 17.80
C ASN A 58 -5.23 15.06 17.02
N GLU A 59 -6.07 14.32 17.73
CA GLU A 59 -7.04 13.38 17.15
C GLU A 59 -7.95 14.04 16.10
N SER A 60 -8.34 15.29 16.34
CA SER A 60 -9.20 16.08 15.45
C SER A 60 -8.60 16.32 14.06
N VAL A 61 -7.26 16.25 13.92
CA VAL A 61 -6.58 16.45 12.64
C VAL A 61 -6.86 15.29 11.68
N ILE A 62 -6.96 14.06 12.20
CA ILE A 62 -7.12 12.85 11.37
C ILE A 62 -8.52 12.22 11.49
N SER A 63 -9.37 12.66 12.43
CA SER A 63 -10.65 12.00 12.74
C SER A 63 -11.59 11.87 11.54
N HIS A 64 -11.75 12.93 10.73
CA HIS A 64 -12.60 12.89 9.54
C HIS A 64 -12.11 11.84 8.53
N LEU A 65 -10.80 11.80 8.30
CA LEU A 65 -10.17 10.85 7.37
C LEU A 65 -10.19 9.42 7.93
N ALA A 66 -10.06 9.27 9.24
CA ALA A 66 -10.16 7.98 9.91
C ALA A 66 -11.56 7.37 9.79
N VAL A 67 -12.61 8.18 9.91
CA VAL A 67 -13.99 7.76 9.62
C VAL A 67 -14.13 7.37 8.16
N LYS A 68 -13.63 8.19 7.24
CA LYS A 68 -13.71 7.97 5.79
C LYS A 68 -13.03 6.66 5.35
N TYR A 69 -11.86 6.36 5.92
CA TYR A 69 -11.04 5.20 5.56
C TYR A 69 -11.09 4.06 6.59
N LYS A 70 -12.07 4.05 7.50
CA LYS A 70 -12.16 3.03 8.57
C LYS A 70 -12.08 1.59 8.05
N LYS A 71 -12.69 1.34 6.89
CA LYS A 71 -12.73 0.00 6.27
C LYS A 71 -11.41 -0.42 5.63
N SER A 72 -10.54 0.53 5.29
CA SER A 72 -9.29 0.28 4.53
C SER A 72 -8.02 0.52 5.34
N ALA A 73 -8.09 1.17 6.51
CA ALA A 73 -6.91 1.53 7.30
C ALA A 73 -7.19 1.65 8.80
N TRP A 74 -6.17 1.48 9.62
CA TRP A 74 -6.21 1.74 11.06
C TRP A 74 -5.60 3.11 11.36
N PHE A 75 -6.15 3.83 12.35
CA PHE A 75 -5.69 5.17 12.70
C PHE A 75 -5.50 5.29 14.20
N SER A 76 -4.41 5.95 14.60
CA SER A 76 -4.14 6.33 15.97
C SER A 76 -3.34 7.63 16.05
N VAL A 77 -3.31 8.22 17.24
CA VAL A 77 -2.35 9.26 17.60
C VAL A 77 -1.57 8.84 18.84
N ALA A 78 -0.28 9.11 18.84
CA ALA A 78 0.60 8.89 19.97
C ALA A 78 0.85 10.23 20.70
N LYS A 79 0.40 10.32 21.95
CA LYS A 79 0.58 11.48 22.84
C LYS A 79 1.89 11.42 23.62
N ASP A 80 2.36 10.21 23.90
CA ASP A 80 3.61 9.96 24.61
C ASP A 80 4.34 8.79 23.92
N PHE A 81 5.63 8.97 23.69
CA PHE A 81 6.52 8.06 22.98
C PHE A 81 7.97 8.45 23.26
N SER A 82 8.88 7.48 23.25
CA SER A 82 10.31 7.72 23.48
C SER A 82 11.10 8.05 22.22
N ASP A 83 12.31 8.56 22.38
CA ASP A 83 13.29 8.72 21.29
C ASP A 83 13.59 7.37 20.60
N LYS A 84 13.52 6.25 21.33
CA LYS A 84 13.67 4.91 20.73
C LYS A 84 12.54 4.58 19.76
N THR A 85 11.33 5.04 20.05
CA THR A 85 10.20 4.93 19.13
C THR A 85 10.39 5.82 17.90
N MET A 86 10.97 7.01 18.07
CA MET A 86 11.35 7.88 16.96
C MET A 86 12.37 7.20 16.04
N GLU A 87 13.42 6.61 16.61
CA GLU A 87 14.43 5.81 15.89
C GLU A 87 13.81 4.59 15.19
N LEU A 88 12.96 3.84 15.88
CA LEU A 88 12.32 2.62 15.35
C LEU A 88 11.46 2.91 14.11
N TYR A 89 10.69 3.99 14.14
CA TYR A 89 9.84 4.42 13.02
C TYR A 89 10.50 5.47 12.12
N ASN A 90 11.79 5.73 12.34
CA ASN A 90 12.68 6.56 11.53
C ASN A 90 12.16 7.99 11.28
N PHE A 91 11.48 8.60 12.27
CA PHE A 91 11.07 10.00 12.19
C PHE A 91 11.89 10.86 13.16
N ASP A 92 12.23 12.08 12.76
CA ASP A 92 13.19 12.94 13.47
C ASP A 92 12.55 14.18 14.10
N LYS A 93 11.29 14.46 13.77
CA LYS A 93 10.54 15.61 14.28
C LYS A 93 9.06 15.32 14.39
N VAL A 94 8.39 16.13 15.21
CA VAL A 94 6.93 16.13 15.32
C VAL A 94 6.36 17.52 14.99
N PRO A 95 5.12 17.61 14.49
CA PRO A 95 4.21 16.49 14.20
C PRO A 95 4.63 15.64 13.00
N ALA A 96 4.34 14.34 13.05
CA ALA A 96 4.57 13.39 11.98
C ALA A 96 3.44 12.37 11.88
N LEU A 97 3.07 11.97 10.67
CA LEU A 97 2.15 10.85 10.42
C LEU A 97 2.91 9.71 9.76
N VAL A 98 3.09 8.62 10.50
CA VAL A 98 3.74 7.40 10.00
C VAL A 98 2.68 6.47 9.42
N ALA A 99 2.90 5.99 8.20
CA ALA A 99 2.08 4.95 7.58
C ALA A 99 2.89 3.65 7.49
N LEU A 100 2.33 2.55 7.99
CA LEU A 100 2.97 1.24 8.05
C LEU A 100 2.22 0.21 7.20
N HIS A 101 2.95 -0.51 6.36
CA HIS A 101 2.48 -1.64 5.56
C HIS A 101 3.18 -2.92 6.00
N MET A 102 2.65 -3.55 7.06
CA MET A 102 3.33 -4.67 7.73
C MET A 102 3.56 -5.90 6.84
N SER A 103 2.68 -6.16 5.86
CA SER A 103 2.85 -7.27 4.91
C SER A 103 3.98 -7.03 3.90
N TYR A 104 4.31 -5.77 3.64
CA TYR A 104 5.34 -5.37 2.66
C TYR A 104 6.64 -4.93 3.34
N ASN A 105 6.65 -4.86 4.68
CA ASN A 105 7.71 -4.27 5.49
C ASN A 105 8.11 -2.87 4.98
N GLU A 106 7.08 -2.07 4.70
CA GLU A 106 7.21 -0.71 4.19
C GLU A 106 6.67 0.28 5.20
N GLN A 107 7.33 1.44 5.28
CA GLN A 107 6.87 2.58 6.04
C GLN A 107 7.10 3.87 5.27
N SER A 108 6.26 4.85 5.51
CA SER A 108 6.42 6.21 5.01
C SER A 108 6.05 7.22 6.08
N ILE A 109 6.60 8.42 5.98
CA ILE A 109 6.48 9.46 7.00
C ILE A 109 6.03 10.74 6.32
N PHE A 110 5.00 11.36 6.86
CA PHE A 110 4.51 12.65 6.42
C PHE A 110 4.69 13.69 7.52
N TYR A 111 5.51 14.70 7.22
CA TYR A 111 5.79 15.82 8.14
C TYR A 111 4.87 17.02 7.94
N GLY A 112 3.82 16.87 7.13
CA GLY A 112 2.90 17.94 6.78
C GLY A 112 3.15 18.54 5.38
N PRO A 113 2.36 19.57 5.01
CA PRO A 113 1.41 20.29 5.87
C PRO A 113 0.20 19.44 6.31
N PHE A 114 -0.26 19.60 7.55
CA PHE A 114 -1.41 18.87 8.12
C PHE A 114 -2.76 19.54 7.79
N GLU A 115 -2.85 20.08 6.58
CA GLU A 115 -4.09 20.61 6.01
C GLU A 115 -4.86 19.48 5.33
N GLU A 116 -6.19 19.54 5.36
CA GLU A 116 -7.07 18.42 4.97
C GLU A 116 -6.73 17.84 3.60
N LYS A 117 -6.49 18.67 2.58
CA LYS A 117 -6.17 18.21 1.22
C LYS A 117 -4.86 17.41 1.17
N PHE A 118 -3.77 17.97 1.69
CA PHE A 118 -2.45 17.33 1.64
C PHE A 118 -2.40 16.06 2.49
N LEU A 119 -3.05 16.09 3.64
CA LEU A 119 -3.19 14.94 4.52
C LEU A 119 -4.02 13.82 3.89
N GLU A 120 -5.15 14.17 3.25
CA GLU A 120 -5.97 13.21 2.52
C GLU A 120 -5.22 12.61 1.34
N ASP A 121 -4.50 13.41 0.57
CA ASP A 121 -3.70 12.94 -0.57
C ASP A 121 -2.61 11.96 -0.10
N TYR A 122 -1.89 12.29 0.98
CA TYR A 122 -0.91 11.39 1.58
C TYR A 122 -1.54 10.07 2.08
N ILE A 123 -2.67 10.13 2.78
CA ILE A 123 -3.36 8.93 3.27
C ILE A 123 -3.79 8.07 2.09
N LYS A 124 -4.44 8.64 1.07
CA LYS A 124 -4.85 7.94 -0.15
C LYS A 124 -3.67 7.23 -0.82
N GLN A 125 -2.58 7.95 -1.06
CA GLN A 125 -1.38 7.40 -1.69
C GLN A 125 -0.73 6.30 -0.85
N SER A 126 -0.92 6.35 0.48
CA SER A 126 -0.36 5.39 1.43
C SER A 126 -1.34 4.29 1.83
N LEU A 127 -2.53 4.20 1.22
CA LEU A 127 -3.43 3.05 1.41
C LEU A 127 -2.89 1.78 0.76
N LEU A 128 -2.03 1.92 -0.25
CA LEU A 128 -1.33 0.83 -0.92
C LEU A 128 0.18 0.92 -0.62
N PRO A 129 0.89 -0.22 -0.61
CA PRO A 129 2.35 -0.22 -0.61
C PRO A 129 2.88 0.48 -1.88
N LEU A 130 4.17 0.82 -1.88
CA LEU A 130 4.83 1.41 -3.04
C LEU A 130 4.73 0.50 -4.26
N VAL A 131 4.88 -0.82 -4.06
CA VAL A 131 4.77 -1.81 -5.13
C VAL A 131 3.89 -2.97 -4.67
N LEU A 132 2.77 -3.16 -5.36
CA LEU A 132 1.76 -4.16 -5.04
C LEU A 132 2.00 -5.47 -5.81
N SER A 133 2.12 -6.60 -5.12
CA SER A 133 2.02 -7.92 -5.77
C SER A 133 0.56 -8.19 -6.12
N ILE A 134 0.29 -8.52 -7.39
CA ILE A 134 -1.06 -8.77 -7.89
C ILE A 134 -1.49 -10.20 -7.56
N ASN A 135 -2.61 -10.31 -6.87
CA ASN A 135 -3.35 -11.53 -6.61
C ASN A 135 -4.85 -11.21 -6.53
N GLN A 136 -5.68 -12.22 -6.32
CA GLN A 136 -7.15 -12.05 -6.31
C GLN A 136 -7.64 -11.02 -5.27
N ASP A 137 -6.93 -10.86 -4.15
CA ASP A 137 -7.32 -9.92 -3.10
C ASP A 137 -6.80 -8.52 -3.37
N THR A 138 -5.55 -8.37 -3.80
CA THR A 138 -4.98 -7.05 -4.12
C THR A 138 -5.62 -6.43 -5.37
N LEU A 139 -6.08 -7.25 -6.32
CA LEU A 139 -6.84 -6.77 -7.48
C LEU A 139 -8.17 -6.09 -7.09
N LYS A 140 -8.82 -6.55 -6.01
CA LYS A 140 -10.03 -5.90 -5.50
C LYS A 140 -9.71 -4.52 -4.94
N SER A 141 -8.59 -4.39 -4.22
CA SER A 141 -8.14 -3.11 -3.66
C SER A 141 -7.79 -2.08 -4.74
N LEU A 142 -7.42 -2.52 -5.94
CA LEU A 142 -7.13 -1.65 -7.07
C LEU A 142 -8.40 -1.07 -7.72
N LYS A 143 -9.55 -1.75 -7.64
CA LYS A 143 -10.79 -1.29 -8.29
C LYS A 143 -11.30 0.04 -7.75
N ASP A 144 -11.05 0.30 -6.47
CA ASP A 144 -11.45 1.53 -5.81
C ASP A 144 -10.38 2.64 -5.94
N ASP A 145 -9.20 2.32 -6.50
CA ASP A 145 -8.13 3.28 -6.77
C ASP A 145 -8.31 3.87 -8.18
N LYS A 146 -8.20 5.19 -8.29
CA LYS A 146 -8.41 5.92 -9.56
C LYS A 146 -7.10 6.18 -10.31
N ARG A 147 -5.96 5.83 -9.72
CA ARG A 147 -4.64 6.03 -10.31
C ARG A 147 -4.40 4.98 -11.39
N LYS A 148 -3.65 5.37 -12.42
CA LYS A 148 -3.19 4.42 -13.44
C LYS A 148 -2.21 3.43 -12.83
N ILE A 149 -2.26 2.18 -13.28
CA ILE A 149 -1.48 1.08 -12.76
C ILE A 149 -0.31 0.79 -13.71
N VAL A 150 0.92 0.95 -13.23
CA VAL A 150 2.11 0.47 -13.91
C VAL A 150 2.32 -0.99 -13.51
N LEU A 151 1.81 -1.90 -14.34
CA LEU A 151 1.90 -3.34 -14.15
C LEU A 151 3.20 -3.88 -14.76
N THR A 152 4.00 -4.54 -13.93
CA THR A 152 5.21 -5.26 -14.36
C THR A 152 4.98 -6.76 -14.29
N ILE A 153 4.97 -7.42 -15.44
CA ILE A 153 4.86 -8.87 -15.53
C ILE A 153 6.28 -9.44 -15.56
N VAL A 154 6.60 -10.32 -14.61
CA VAL A 154 7.90 -11.02 -14.51
C VAL A 154 7.71 -12.52 -14.74
N GLU A 155 8.78 -13.26 -15.00
CA GLU A 155 8.68 -14.72 -15.16
C GLU A 155 8.25 -15.39 -13.84
N ASP A 156 8.93 -15.03 -12.75
CA ASP A 156 8.76 -15.63 -11.43
C ASP A 156 9.00 -14.57 -10.35
N GLU A 157 7.99 -14.30 -9.51
CA GLU A 157 8.09 -13.29 -8.43
C GLU A 157 9.19 -13.61 -7.42
N ASP A 158 9.52 -14.89 -7.24
CA ASP A 158 10.44 -15.35 -6.21
C ASP A 158 11.91 -15.31 -6.65
N ASP A 159 12.17 -15.13 -7.94
CA ASP A 159 13.52 -15.11 -8.46
C ASP A 159 14.31 -13.86 -8.02
N LYS A 160 15.65 -13.95 -8.09
CA LYS A 160 16.53 -12.85 -7.65
C LYS A 160 16.41 -11.61 -8.54
N ARG A 161 16.11 -11.79 -9.83
CA ARG A 161 16.04 -10.71 -10.82
C ARG A 161 14.78 -9.87 -10.61
N SER A 162 13.64 -10.51 -10.43
CA SER A 162 12.36 -9.95 -10.03
C SER A 162 12.48 -9.19 -8.71
N LYS A 163 13.14 -9.76 -7.70
CA LYS A 163 13.41 -9.05 -6.43
C LYS A 163 14.27 -7.80 -6.61
N GLY A 164 15.23 -7.84 -7.54
CA GLY A 164 16.02 -6.66 -7.94
C GLY A 164 15.14 -5.59 -8.61
N LEU A 165 14.33 -5.99 -9.58
CA LEU A 165 13.40 -5.12 -10.30
C LEU A 165 12.38 -4.47 -9.36
N VAL A 166 11.81 -5.23 -8.42
CA VAL A 166 10.87 -4.70 -7.41
C VAL A 166 11.49 -3.56 -6.60
N LYS A 167 12.80 -3.62 -6.29
CA LYS A 167 13.47 -2.49 -5.61
C LYS A 167 13.52 -1.24 -6.48
N LEU A 168 13.77 -1.40 -7.79
CA LEU A 168 13.74 -0.28 -8.74
C LEU A 168 12.33 0.29 -8.88
N LEU A 169 11.31 -0.56 -8.96
CA LEU A 169 9.90 -0.14 -8.97
C LEU A 169 9.53 0.62 -7.69
N LYS A 170 10.03 0.22 -6.51
CA LYS A 170 9.78 0.97 -5.26
C LYS A 170 10.40 2.36 -5.29
N ALA A 171 11.61 2.50 -5.83
CA ALA A 171 12.24 3.80 -6.00
C ALA A 171 11.42 4.71 -6.94
N ALA A 172 10.94 4.16 -8.05
CA ALA A 172 10.08 4.85 -9.00
C ALA A 172 8.73 5.27 -8.39
N ALA A 173 8.08 4.34 -7.68
CA ALA A 173 6.82 4.58 -6.99
C ALA A 173 6.93 5.66 -5.89
N SER A 174 8.09 5.75 -5.23
CA SER A 174 8.35 6.79 -4.26
C SER A 174 8.43 8.18 -4.89
N ALA A 175 8.84 8.28 -6.16
CA ALA A 175 8.90 9.53 -6.91
C ALA A 175 7.56 9.86 -7.61
N ASN A 176 6.79 8.84 -7.99
CA ASN A 176 5.58 8.94 -8.81
C ASN A 176 4.35 8.38 -8.07
N ARG A 177 3.94 9.07 -6.99
CA ARG A 177 2.86 8.61 -6.07
C ARG A 177 1.45 8.73 -6.66
N ASP A 178 1.31 9.43 -7.78
CA ASP A 178 0.11 9.55 -8.60
C ASP A 178 -0.15 8.31 -9.47
N LEU A 179 0.83 7.40 -9.56
CA LEU A 179 0.69 6.09 -10.18
C LEU A 179 0.69 4.98 -9.12
N VAL A 180 0.09 3.85 -9.46
CA VAL A 180 0.20 2.62 -8.67
C VAL A 180 1.17 1.69 -9.37
N PHE A 181 2.26 1.32 -8.70
CA PHE A 181 3.17 0.31 -9.23
C PHE A 181 2.74 -1.06 -8.74
N ALA A 182 2.66 -2.01 -9.67
CA ALA A 182 2.27 -3.37 -9.37
C ALA A 182 3.13 -4.36 -10.15
N PHE A 183 3.20 -5.59 -9.65
CA PHE A 183 3.88 -6.67 -10.35
C PHE A 183 3.15 -8.00 -10.17
N VAL A 184 3.35 -8.88 -11.14
CA VAL A 184 2.82 -10.25 -11.12
C VAL A 184 3.81 -11.18 -11.80
N GLY A 185 3.98 -12.37 -11.28
CA GLY A 185 4.77 -13.41 -11.94
C GLY A 185 3.89 -14.29 -12.81
N PHE A 186 4.37 -14.57 -14.01
CA PHE A 186 3.72 -15.46 -14.95
C PHE A 186 3.51 -16.86 -14.35
N LYS A 187 4.48 -17.37 -13.58
CA LYS A 187 4.32 -18.66 -12.87
C LYS A 187 3.30 -18.60 -11.73
N GLN A 188 3.17 -17.46 -11.06
CA GLN A 188 2.26 -17.27 -9.93
C GLN A 188 0.81 -17.10 -10.41
N TRP A 189 0.59 -16.44 -11.56
CA TRP A 189 -0.74 -16.22 -12.09
C TRP A 189 -0.76 -16.09 -13.63
N GLN A 190 -0.58 -17.24 -14.30
CA GLN A 190 -0.52 -17.33 -15.76
C GLN A 190 -1.76 -16.71 -16.45
N ASP A 191 -2.97 -17.11 -16.05
CA ASP A 191 -4.22 -16.63 -16.67
C ASP A 191 -4.35 -15.10 -16.63
N PHE A 192 -3.88 -14.48 -15.55
CA PHE A 192 -3.88 -13.02 -15.42
C PHE A 192 -2.86 -12.40 -16.38
N ALA A 193 -1.63 -12.90 -16.42
CA ALA A 193 -0.60 -12.39 -17.32
C ALA A 193 -0.99 -12.53 -18.80
N GLU A 194 -1.64 -13.64 -19.17
CA GLU A 194 -2.11 -13.91 -20.54
C GLU A 194 -3.17 -12.91 -21.03
N SER A 195 -3.94 -12.29 -20.12
CA SER A 195 -4.89 -11.22 -20.47
C SER A 195 -4.21 -9.96 -21.02
N PHE A 196 -2.90 -9.80 -20.79
CA PHE A 196 -2.06 -8.71 -21.30
C PHE A 196 -1.18 -9.14 -22.48
N GLU A 197 -1.64 -10.16 -23.22
CA GLU A 197 -0.96 -10.77 -24.35
C GLU A 197 0.43 -11.31 -23.99
N VAL A 198 0.71 -11.57 -22.71
CA VAL A 198 1.94 -12.25 -22.29
C VAL A 198 1.77 -13.74 -22.48
N SER A 199 2.53 -14.33 -23.40
CA SER A 199 2.62 -15.78 -23.56
C SER A 199 4.03 -16.26 -23.20
N LYS A 200 4.21 -17.58 -23.03
CA LYS A 200 5.52 -18.23 -22.79
C LYS A 200 6.60 -17.90 -23.83
N LYS A 201 6.24 -17.30 -24.97
CA LYS A 201 7.17 -16.91 -26.04
C LYS A 201 7.69 -15.48 -25.91
N ILE A 202 7.11 -14.67 -25.02
CA ILE A 202 7.52 -13.27 -24.82
C ILE A 202 8.66 -13.21 -23.81
N LYS A 203 9.65 -12.35 -24.08
CA LYS A 203 10.76 -12.10 -23.17
C LYS A 203 10.28 -11.20 -22.02
N LEU A 204 10.39 -11.70 -20.79
CA LEU A 204 10.04 -10.96 -19.57
C LEU A 204 11.30 -10.32 -18.93
N PRO A 205 11.16 -9.19 -18.21
CA PRO A 205 9.90 -8.55 -17.78
C PRO A 205 9.22 -7.69 -18.86
N LYS A 206 7.89 -7.55 -18.77
CA LYS A 206 7.08 -6.64 -19.60
C LYS A 206 6.40 -5.60 -18.71
N MET A 207 6.42 -4.33 -19.11
CA MET A 207 5.78 -3.24 -18.37
C MET A 207 4.62 -2.63 -19.16
N ILE A 208 3.51 -2.38 -18.46
CA ILE A 208 2.24 -1.96 -19.06
C ILE A 208 1.62 -0.87 -18.19
N VAL A 209 1.04 0.14 -18.81
CA VAL A 209 0.16 1.10 -18.12
C VAL A 209 -1.27 0.65 -18.32
N TRP A 210 -1.96 0.40 -17.22
CA TRP A 210 -3.28 -0.20 -17.17
C TRP A 210 -4.22 0.70 -16.36
N ASP A 211 -5.39 1.02 -16.91
CA ASP A 211 -6.35 1.92 -16.26
C ASP A 211 -7.35 1.17 -15.33
N GLY A 212 -7.16 -0.13 -15.10
CA GLY A 212 -8.06 -0.95 -14.27
C GLY A 212 -9.20 -1.63 -15.04
N ASP A 213 -9.42 -1.24 -16.30
CA ASP A 213 -10.41 -1.78 -17.24
C ASP A 213 -9.76 -2.60 -18.37
N VAL A 214 -10.51 -2.98 -19.41
CA VAL A 214 -9.99 -3.83 -20.50
C VAL A 214 -8.90 -3.13 -21.34
N GLU A 215 -8.82 -1.80 -21.29
CA GLU A 215 -7.85 -1.02 -22.07
C GLU A 215 -6.50 -0.87 -21.32
N TYR A 216 -5.41 -1.19 -22.00
CA TYR A 216 -4.04 -1.00 -21.52
C TYR A 216 -3.12 -0.46 -22.63
N PHE A 217 -2.09 0.28 -22.22
CA PHE A 217 -1.05 0.79 -23.11
C PHE A 217 0.28 0.10 -22.79
N SER A 218 0.97 -0.43 -23.80
CA SER A 218 2.34 -0.91 -23.59
C SER A 218 3.29 0.26 -23.40
N VAL A 219 4.26 0.12 -22.49
CA VAL A 219 5.30 1.14 -22.33
C VAL A 219 6.26 1.06 -23.52
N ILE A 220 6.38 2.14 -24.29
CA ILE A 220 7.19 2.22 -25.52
C ILE A 220 8.66 1.89 -25.19
N GLY A 221 9.15 0.75 -25.68
CA GLY A 221 10.52 0.25 -25.46
C GLY A 221 10.62 -0.99 -24.56
N SER A 222 9.52 -1.42 -23.92
CA SER A 222 9.52 -2.51 -22.93
C SER A 222 9.47 -3.94 -23.51
N ASP A 223 9.47 -4.09 -24.84
CA ASP A 223 9.27 -5.38 -25.52
C ASP A 223 10.44 -6.37 -25.35
N SER A 224 11.57 -5.92 -24.81
CA SER A 224 12.63 -6.77 -24.30
C SER A 224 13.57 -5.97 -23.39
N VAL A 225 13.29 -5.92 -22.09
CA VAL A 225 14.18 -5.22 -21.15
C VAL A 225 15.42 -6.08 -20.87
N GLU A 226 16.54 -5.75 -21.52
CA GLU A 226 17.86 -6.33 -21.24
C GLU A 226 18.45 -5.74 -19.95
N ASP A 227 19.35 -6.50 -19.30
CA ASP A 227 19.80 -6.25 -17.91
C ASP A 227 20.43 -4.87 -17.67
N GLU A 228 20.91 -4.18 -18.71
CA GLU A 228 21.53 -2.86 -18.61
C GLU A 228 20.54 -1.68 -18.78
N ASP A 229 19.33 -1.90 -19.32
CA ASP A 229 18.39 -0.82 -19.72
C ASP A 229 17.14 -0.70 -18.82
N GLN A 230 17.05 -1.48 -17.73
CA GLN A 230 15.86 -1.47 -16.85
C GLN A 230 15.68 -0.11 -16.15
N GLY A 231 16.79 0.51 -15.71
CA GLY A 231 16.75 1.80 -15.02
C GLY A 231 16.30 2.95 -15.92
N SER A 232 16.78 2.98 -17.17
CA SER A 232 16.49 4.01 -18.17
C SER A 232 15.04 4.01 -18.64
N GLN A 233 14.34 2.87 -18.60
CA GLN A 233 12.91 2.81 -18.91
C GLN A 233 12.03 3.23 -17.73
N ILE A 234 12.47 2.93 -16.50
CA ILE A 234 11.79 3.38 -15.28
C ILE A 234 11.89 4.91 -15.12
N THR A 235 12.96 5.55 -15.63
CA THR A 235 13.09 7.01 -15.64
C THR A 235 12.23 7.74 -16.69
N ARG A 236 11.52 7.01 -17.56
CA ARG A 236 10.63 7.63 -18.56
C ARG A 236 9.23 7.97 -18.02
N PHE A 237 8.95 7.55 -16.80
CA PHE A 237 7.74 7.95 -16.06
C PHE A 237 7.97 9.30 -15.39
#